data_AF-A0A3B9M7H7-F1
#
_entry.id   AF-A0A3B9M7H7-F1
#
_cell.length_a   1.000
_cell.length_b   1.000
_cell.length_c   1.000
_cell.angle_alpha   90.00
_cell.angle_beta   90.00
_cell.angle_gamma   90.00
#
_symmetry.space_group_name_H-M   'P 1'
#
loop_
_entity.id
_entity.type
_entity.pdbx_description
1 polymer ?
#
loop_
_entity_poly.entity_id
_entity_poly.type
_entity_poly.pdbx_seq_one_letter_code
_entity_poly.pdbx_strand_id
1 'polypeptide(L)' 'MTGATSTTRRSCAAWASPTGVSAATSSKPRAVVSGGAGFIGSHLCEALLARGMRVLALDNFITGSRDNVTA' A
#
# COMPACT_ATOMS: atom_id res chain seq x y z
N MET A 1 -22.49 27.50 6.38
CA MET A 1 -22.15 26.73 5.17
C MET A 1 -20.65 26.46 5.20
N THR A 2 -20.26 25.40 5.93
CA THR A 2 -19.69 24.14 5.37
C THR A 2 -18.27 24.34 4.85
N GLY A 3 -17.19 23.83 5.42
CA GLY A 3 -17.00 22.94 6.57
C GLY A 3 -15.49 22.68 6.64
N ALA A 4 -14.90 22.73 7.83
CA ALA A 4 -13.52 22.32 8.02
C ALA A 4 -13.43 20.82 7.70
N THR A 5 -12.88 20.47 6.53
CA THR A 5 -12.63 19.08 6.17
C THR A 5 -11.56 18.56 7.12
N SER A 6 -12.01 17.86 8.14
CA SER A 6 -11.21 17.06 9.07
C SER A 6 -10.40 16.04 8.27
N THR A 7 -9.25 16.45 7.76
CA THR A 7 -8.16 15.52 7.54
C THR A 7 -7.62 15.24 8.93
N THR A 8 -8.21 14.27 9.59
CA THR A 8 -7.57 13.64 10.74
C THR A 8 -6.30 12.98 10.19
N ARG A 9 -5.22 13.76 10.11
CA ARG A 9 -3.85 13.25 10.06
C ARG A 9 -3.67 12.64 11.45
N ARG A 10 -4.23 11.45 11.68
CA ARG A 10 -3.93 10.65 12.86
C ARG A 10 -2.43 10.47 12.80
N SER A 11 -1.76 11.24 13.63
CA SER A 11 -0.32 11.35 13.63
C SER A 11 0.24 9.95 13.82
N CYS A 12 1.21 9.59 13.00
CA CYS A 12 2.15 8.53 13.31
C CYS A 12 2.96 8.80 14.60
N ALA A 13 2.68 9.89 15.34
CA ALA A 13 3.44 10.33 16.50
C ALA A 13 3.35 9.41 17.72
N ALA A 14 2.46 8.41 17.75
CA ALA A 14 2.45 7.42 18.83
C ALA A 14 3.42 6.23 18.60
N TRP A 15 4.06 6.13 17.43
CA TRP A 15 5.08 5.11 17.12
C TRP A 15 6.35 5.70 16.47
N ALA A 16 6.53 7.03 16.54
CA ALA A 16 7.76 7.67 16.08
C ALA A 16 8.94 7.14 16.91
N SER A 17 9.75 6.30 16.27
CA SER A 17 10.86 5.58 16.90
C SER A 17 12.01 6.55 17.28
N PRO A 18 12.77 6.27 18.36
CA PRO A 18 13.91 7.10 18.79
C PRO A 18 15.13 7.01 17.85
N THR A 19 15.07 6.22 16.79
CA THR A 19 16.11 6.10 15.77
C THR A 19 15.74 6.96 14.56
N GLY A 20 16.57 7.97 14.28
CA GLY A 20 16.32 9.01 13.28
C GLY A 20 16.20 8.51 11.85
N VAL A 21 15.03 8.00 11.46
CA VAL A 21 14.63 7.93 10.05
C VAL A 21 13.94 9.25 9.71
N SER A 22 14.65 10.11 8.98
CA SER A 22 14.16 11.42 8.54
C SER A 22 12.86 11.26 7.76
N ALA A 23 11.76 11.84 8.26
CA ALA A 23 10.41 11.79 7.68
C ALA A 23 10.28 12.62 6.37
N ALA A 24 11.39 12.97 5.73
CA ALA A 24 11.46 13.78 4.53
C ALA A 24 12.07 12.97 3.37
N THR A 25 11.29 12.03 2.85
CA THR A 25 11.44 11.59 1.47
C THR A 25 10.03 11.48 0.93
N SER A 26 9.75 12.06 -0.25
CA SER A 26 8.41 12.05 -0.86
C SER A 26 7.89 10.61 -0.95
N SER A 27 7.16 10.18 0.08
CA SER A 27 6.91 8.78 0.34
C SER A 27 5.65 8.41 -0.43
N LYS A 28 5.84 7.83 -1.62
CA LYS A 28 4.74 7.12 -2.30
C LYS A 28 4.03 6.23 -1.26
N PRO A 29 2.70 6.34 -1.09
CA PRO A 29 1.95 5.51 -0.17
C PRO A 29 2.26 4.03 -0.38
N ARG A 30 2.33 3.25 0.69
CA ARG A 30 2.69 1.83 0.66
C ARG A 30 1.46 0.97 0.97
N ALA A 31 1.30 -0.14 0.25
CA ALA A 31 0.26 -1.13 0.49
C ALA A 31 0.86 -2.54 0.51
N VAL A 32 0.30 -3.41 1.34
CA VAL A 32 0.55 -4.85 1.35
C VAL A 32 -0.73 -5.54 0.94
N VAL A 33 -0.65 -6.47 -0.02
CA VAL A 33 -1.81 -7.19 -0.56
C VAL A 33 -1.59 -8.67 -0.33
N SER A 34 -2.43 -9.30 0.50
CA SER A 34 -2.47 -10.77 0.63
C SER A 34 -3.31 -11.38 -0.49
N GLY A 35 -2.88 -12.51 -1.05
CA GLY A 35 -3.50 -13.13 -2.21
C GLY A 35 -3.18 -12.38 -3.52
N GLY A 36 -2.03 -11.71 -3.60
CA GLY A 36 -1.67 -10.83 -4.71
C GLY A 36 -1.50 -11.53 -6.07
N ALA A 37 -1.33 -12.85 -6.10
CA ALA A 37 -1.30 -13.66 -7.32
C ALA A 37 -2.66 -14.32 -7.64
N GLY A 38 -3.70 -14.06 -6.85
CA GLY A 38 -5.08 -14.45 -7.16
C GLY A 38 -5.74 -13.55 -8.21
N PHE A 39 -6.97 -13.91 -8.62
CA PHE A 39 -7.75 -13.15 -9.61
C PHE A 39 -7.97 -11.69 -9.16
N ILE A 40 -8.55 -11.48 -7.98
CA ILE A 40 -8.82 -10.11 -7.49
C ILE A 40 -7.53 -9.41 -7.06
N GLY A 41 -6.61 -10.12 -6.40
CA GLY A 41 -5.41 -9.55 -5.81
C GLY A 41 -4.45 -8.96 -6.85
N SER A 42 -4.29 -9.61 -8.00
CA SER A 42 -3.44 -9.13 -9.10
C SER A 42 -3.96 -7.81 -9.69
N HIS A 43 -5.25 -7.74 -10.00
CA HIS A 43 -5.91 -6.52 -10.51
C HIS A 43 -5.88 -5.38 -9.47
N LEU A 44 -6.04 -5.71 -8.17
CA LEU A 44 -5.87 -4.72 -7.11
C LEU A 44 -4.44 -4.18 -7.04
N CYS A 45 -3.43 -5.06 -7.18
CA CYS A 45 -2.03 -4.64 -7.21
C CYS A 45 -1.78 -3.68 -8.38
N GLU A 46 -2.28 -3.99 -9.58
CA GLU A 46 -2.18 -3.12 -10.75
C GLU A 46 -2.84 -1.76 -10.50
N ALA A 47 -4.07 -1.74 -9.97
CA ALA A 47 -4.79 -0.51 -9.68
C ALA A 47 -4.07 0.37 -8.63
N LEU A 48 -3.43 -0.24 -7.62
CA LEU A 48 -2.66 0.48 -6.61
C LEU A 48 -1.35 1.03 -7.18
N LEU A 49 -0.66 0.25 -8.03
CA LEU A 49 0.54 0.70 -8.74
C LEU A 49 0.22 1.88 -9.67
N ALA A 50 -0.88 1.82 -10.42
CA ALA A 50 -1.36 2.89 -11.30
C ALA A 50 -1.67 4.19 -10.52
N ARG A 51 -2.07 4.08 -9.25
CA ARG A 51 -2.26 5.22 -8.32
C ARG A 51 -0.94 5.78 -7.76
N GLY A 52 0.21 5.29 -8.23
CA GLY A 52 1.53 5.73 -7.80
C GLY A 52 1.96 5.17 -6.44
N MET A 53 1.29 4.12 -5.94
CA MET A 53 1.64 3.48 -4.69
C MET A 53 2.77 2.46 -4.87
N ARG A 54 3.45 2.15 -3.77
CA ARG A 54 4.38 1.01 -3.68
C ARG A 54 3.60 -0.18 -3.14
N VAL A 55 3.58 -1.29 -3.86
CA VAL A 55 2.82 -2.49 -3.48
C VAL A 55 3.77 -3.63 -3.15
N LEU A 56 3.49 -4.34 -2.06
CA LEU A 56 4.08 -5.64 -1.72
C LEU A 56 2.97 -6.70 -1.78
N ALA A 57 3.04 -7.58 -2.77
CA ALA A 57 2.14 -8.72 -2.91
C ALA A 57 2.66 -9.91 -2.11
N LEU A 58 1.81 -10.52 -1.28
CA LEU A 58 2.05 -11.75 -0.54
C LEU A 58 1.08 -12.81 -1.04
N ASP A 59 1.58 -13.95 -1.49
CA ASP A 59 0.76 -15.06 -1.97
C ASP A 59 1.47 -16.39 -1.70
N ASN A 60 0.69 -17.45 -1.44
CA ASN A 60 1.17 -18.80 -1.21
C ASN A 60 0.92 -19.75 -2.40
N PHE A 61 0.32 -19.24 -3.49
CA PHE A 61 0.02 -19.94 -4.73
C PHE A 61 -0.86 -21.20 -4.58
N ILE A 62 -1.73 -21.26 -3.55
CA ILE A 62 -2.69 -22.37 -3.42
C ILE A 62 -3.72 -22.34 -4.56
N THR A 63 -4.24 -21.15 -4.89
CA THR A 63 -5.15 -20.93 -6.03
C THR A 63 -4.68 -19.81 -6.98
N GLY A 64 -3.62 -19.09 -6.62
CA GLY A 64 -3.02 -18.04 -7.45
C GLY A 64 -2.12 -18.60 -8.55
N SER A 65 -1.95 -17.85 -9.64
CA SER A 65 -1.00 -18.16 -10.71
C SER A 65 0.10 -17.12 -10.77
N ARG A 66 1.32 -17.55 -11.08
CA ARG A 66 2.44 -16.62 -11.34
C ARG A 66 2.13 -15.71 -12.52
N ASP A 67 1.40 -16.20 -13.52
CA ASP A 67 1.01 -15.44 -14.71
C ASP A 67 0.14 -14.21 -14.37
N ASN A 68 -0.52 -14.22 -13.20
CA ASN A 68 -1.30 -13.06 -12.73
C ASN A 68 -0.42 -11.91 -12.22
N VAL A 69 0.88 -12.14 -11.99
CA VAL A 69 1.83 -11.15 -11.44
C VAL A 69 3.10 -11.02 -12.27
N THR A 70 3.14 -11.62 -13.47
CA THR A 70 4.24 -11.43 -14.44
C THR A 70 4.13 -10.04 -15.07
N ALA A 71 4.78 -9.07 -14.43
CA ALA A 71 5.14 -7.78 -15.01
C ALA A 71 6.58 -7.83 -15.55
#